data_AF-B4M7G5-F1
#
_entry.id   AF-B4M7G5-F1
#
_cell.length_a   1.000
_cell.length_b   1.000
_cell.length_c   1.000
_cell.angle_alpha   90.00
_cell.angle_beta   90.00
_cell.angle_gamma   90.00
#
_symmetry.space_group_name_H-M   'P 1'
#
loop_
_entity.id
_entity.type
_entity.pdbx_description
1 polymer ?
#
loop_
_entity_poly.entity_id
_entity_poly.type
_entity_poly.pdbx_seq_one_letter_code
_entity_poly.pdbx_strand_id
1 'polypeptide(L)'
;MGMVQKRKKMHYGDTHLQRRWRVRNRRRDLDQIDDDLRTRSGELINQNVDLDKPGFAQFYCVHCAKYFIDDRSMQAHFRTKVHKRRLKALEMEPYSIEESERAAGRGSFQMPKKRVIETQPSKDEVKAGKRIKVEEKPEEDKPMDEDAPTTSAKQTRKKPKKMAT
;
A
#
# COMPACT_ATOMS: atom_id res chain seq x y z
N MET A 1 6.89 56.65 -14.31
CA MET A 1 6.31 55.31 -14.08
C MET A 1 7.34 54.45 -13.37
N GLY A 2 7.07 54.00 -12.14
CA GLY A 2 8.02 53.20 -11.37
C GLY A 2 8.03 51.74 -11.83
N MET A 3 9.21 51.16 -12.08
CA MET A 3 9.35 49.77 -12.49
C MET A 3 8.80 48.82 -11.40
N VAL A 4 8.05 47.81 -11.83
CA VAL A 4 7.50 46.77 -10.94
C VAL A 4 8.66 46.04 -10.27
N GLN A 5 8.75 46.13 -8.95
CA GLN A 5 9.82 45.49 -8.19
C GLN A 5 9.75 43.97 -8.32
N LYS A 6 10.89 43.34 -8.68
CA LYS A 6 11.01 41.87 -8.78
C LYS A 6 10.70 41.26 -7.41
N ARG A 7 9.66 40.41 -7.34
CA ARG A 7 9.33 39.67 -6.11
C ARG A 7 10.55 38.83 -5.69
N LYS A 8 11.09 39.10 -4.51
CA LYS A 8 12.12 38.25 -3.88
C LYS A 8 11.43 36.94 -3.44
N LYS A 9 11.99 35.78 -3.80
CA LYS A 9 11.45 34.40 -3.59
C LYS A 9 10.33 33.95 -4.54
N MET A 10 10.50 34.12 -5.86
CA MET A 10 9.59 33.52 -6.85
C MET A 10 9.84 32.02 -7.10
N HIS A 11 11.05 31.53 -6.83
CA HIS A 11 11.40 30.13 -7.12
C HIS A 11 11.17 29.24 -5.90
N TYR A 12 10.18 28.35 -6.01
CA TYR A 12 10.03 27.21 -5.11
C TYR A 12 11.00 26.12 -5.59
N GLY A 13 12.19 26.05 -4.99
CA GLY A 13 13.20 25.07 -5.38
C GLY A 13 12.86 23.63 -4.95
N ASP A 14 13.59 22.66 -5.51
CA ASP A 14 13.35 21.22 -5.29
C ASP A 14 13.89 20.67 -3.96
N THR A 15 14.32 21.56 -3.06
CA THR A 15 14.85 21.19 -1.73
C THR A 15 13.89 20.32 -0.93
N HIS A 16 12.58 20.48 -1.13
CA HIS A 16 11.55 19.67 -0.48
C HIS A 16 11.53 18.21 -0.98
N LEU A 17 11.70 18.00 -2.29
CA LEU A 17 11.83 16.67 -2.92
C LEU A 17 13.10 15.98 -2.43
N GLN A 18 14.22 16.70 -2.49
CA GLN A 18 15.51 16.17 -2.06
C GLN A 18 15.49 15.76 -0.59
N ARG A 19 14.88 16.57 0.30
CA ARG A 19 14.70 16.23 1.72
C ARG A 19 13.84 14.98 1.93
N ARG A 20 12.81 14.77 1.11
CA ARG A 20 11.93 13.60 1.19
C ARG A 20 12.65 12.31 0.80
N TRP A 21 13.55 12.37 -0.18
CA TRP A 21 14.22 11.19 -0.74
C TRP A 21 15.54 10.83 -0.05
N ARG A 22 15.96 11.60 0.97
CA ARG A 22 17.14 11.27 1.78
C ARG A 22 16.96 9.94 2.51
N VAL A 23 18.03 9.15 2.54
CA VAL A 23 18.08 7.82 3.17
C VAL A 23 17.65 7.86 4.64
N ARG A 24 18.04 8.90 5.40
CA ARG A 24 17.63 9.05 6.82
C ARG A 24 16.11 9.12 7.05
N ASN A 25 15.34 9.50 6.02
CA ASN A 25 13.88 9.64 6.06
C ASN A 25 13.17 8.48 5.34
N ARG A 26 13.92 7.47 4.89
CA ARG A 26 13.39 6.33 4.15
C ARG A 26 12.46 5.53 5.07
N ARG A 27 11.34 5.12 4.51
CA ARG A 27 10.35 4.27 5.19
C ARG A 27 10.63 2.80 4.87
N ARG A 28 10.01 1.88 5.60
CA ARG A 28 10.06 0.46 5.24
C ARG A 28 9.53 0.23 3.83
N ASP A 29 10.27 -0.60 3.09
CA ASP A 29 9.97 -0.96 1.72
C ASP A 29 8.84 -2.02 1.67
N LEU A 30 8.38 -2.38 0.47
CA LEU A 30 7.21 -3.25 0.30
C LEU A 30 7.50 -4.72 0.60
N ASP A 31 8.65 -5.19 0.13
CA ASP A 31 9.24 -6.50 0.40
C ASP A 31 9.40 -6.78 1.90
N GLN A 32 9.99 -5.84 2.64
CA GLN A 32 10.16 -5.93 4.09
C GLN A 32 8.82 -6.04 4.83
N ILE A 33 7.78 -5.38 4.32
CA ILE A 33 6.44 -5.45 4.92
C ILE A 33 5.75 -6.78 4.60
N ASP A 34 5.97 -7.34 3.41
CA ASP A 34 5.45 -8.68 3.08
C ASP A 34 6.07 -9.74 3.99
N ASP A 35 7.39 -9.65 4.22
CA ASP A 35 8.11 -10.52 5.17
C ASP A 35 7.55 -10.39 6.60
N ASP A 36 7.32 -9.16 7.06
CA ASP A 36 6.73 -8.89 8.37
C ASP A 36 5.30 -9.45 8.48
N LEU A 37 4.51 -9.39 7.41
CA LEU A 37 3.16 -9.97 7.37
C LEU A 37 3.21 -11.49 7.51
N ARG A 38 4.17 -12.14 6.87
CA ARG A 38 4.35 -13.60 6.89
C ARG A 38 4.88 -14.13 8.23
N THR A 39 5.84 -13.42 8.83
CA THR A 39 6.61 -13.96 9.97
C THR A 39 6.27 -13.32 11.31
N ARG A 40 6.13 -11.99 11.36
CA ARG A 40 6.10 -11.21 12.61
C ARG A 40 4.78 -10.51 12.89
N SER A 41 3.73 -10.79 12.11
CA SER A 41 2.47 -10.03 12.18
C SER A 41 1.86 -10.00 13.58
N GLY A 42 1.90 -11.11 14.32
CA GLY A 42 1.39 -11.18 15.70
C GLY A 42 2.21 -10.36 16.71
N GLU A 43 3.54 -10.42 16.61
CA GLU A 43 4.47 -9.71 17.49
C GLU A 43 4.39 -8.19 17.26
N LEU A 44 4.26 -7.77 16.01
CA LEU A 44 4.17 -6.36 15.64
C LEU A 44 2.84 -5.72 16.07
N ILE A 45 1.76 -6.49 16.18
CA ILE A 45 0.48 -6.01 16.70
C ILE A 45 0.50 -5.90 18.22
N ASN A 46 1.10 -6.89 18.89
CA ASN A 46 1.19 -6.95 20.36
C ASN A 46 2.59 -6.57 20.85
N GLN A 47 3.07 -5.38 20.47
CA GLN A 47 4.36 -4.87 20.92
C GLN A 47 4.33 -4.54 22.41
N ASN A 48 5.48 -4.72 23.06
CA ASN A 48 5.70 -4.22 24.41
C ASN A 48 5.62 -2.68 24.43
N VAL A 49 5.26 -2.15 25.60
CA VAL A 49 5.14 -0.72 25.85
C VAL A 49 6.51 -0.05 25.66
N ASP A 50 6.58 0.88 24.70
CA ASP A 50 7.81 1.61 24.36
C ASP A 50 7.53 3.12 24.44
N LEU A 51 8.24 3.81 25.34
CA LEU A 51 8.02 5.23 25.66
C LEU A 51 8.47 6.19 24.56
N ASP A 52 9.40 5.76 23.69
CA ASP A 52 9.95 6.63 22.65
C ASP A 52 9.04 6.73 21.41
N LYS A 53 8.05 5.84 21.31
CA LYS A 53 7.13 5.75 20.18
C LYS A 53 5.76 6.34 20.51
N PRO A 54 5.08 6.94 19.52
CA PRO A 54 3.75 7.49 19.76
C PRO A 54 2.76 6.37 20.12
N GLY A 55 1.85 6.66 21.05
CA GLY A 55 0.89 5.68 21.57
C GLY A 55 1.54 4.48 22.25
N PHE A 56 2.74 4.66 22.79
CA PHE A 56 3.51 3.64 23.50
C PHE A 56 3.78 2.37 22.68
N ALA A 57 3.90 2.52 21.36
CA ALA A 57 3.97 1.44 20.38
C ALA A 57 2.76 0.49 20.31
N GLN A 58 1.70 0.76 21.08
CA GLN A 58 0.55 -0.13 21.15
C GLN A 58 -0.34 -0.02 19.91
N PHE A 59 -0.45 1.16 19.28
CA PHE A 59 -1.31 1.37 18.11
C PHE A 59 -0.49 1.37 16.83
N TYR A 60 -0.27 0.18 16.24
CA TYR A 60 0.60 0.00 15.09
C TYR A 60 -0.14 -0.60 13.89
N CYS A 61 0.04 0.01 12.71
CA CYS A 61 -0.45 -0.52 11.44
C CYS A 61 0.69 -1.25 10.72
N VAL A 62 0.56 -2.57 10.53
CA VAL A 62 1.60 -3.40 9.90
C VAL A 62 1.77 -3.04 8.42
N HIS A 63 0.68 -2.90 7.67
CA HIS A 63 0.74 -2.62 6.22
C HIS A 63 1.45 -1.31 5.87
N CYS A 64 1.30 -0.29 6.73
CA CYS A 64 1.86 1.04 6.50
C CYS A 64 3.13 1.31 7.33
N ALA A 65 3.56 0.37 8.17
CA ALA A 65 4.64 0.51 9.13
C ALA A 65 4.60 1.85 9.90
N LYS A 66 3.44 2.15 10.49
CA LYS A 66 3.20 3.45 11.15
C LYS A 66 2.56 3.28 12.53
N TYR A 67 3.10 4.01 13.50
CA TYR A 67 2.57 4.15 14.85
C TYR A 67 1.57 5.30 14.94
N PHE A 68 0.57 5.12 15.81
CA PHE A 68 -0.52 6.04 16.08
C PHE A 68 -0.62 6.33 17.58
N ILE A 69 -1.30 7.43 17.93
CA ILE A 69 -1.45 7.86 19.33
C ILE A 69 -2.59 7.10 20.00
N ASP A 70 -3.74 7.00 19.31
CA ASP A 70 -4.98 6.38 19.83
C ASP A 70 -5.61 5.41 18.81
N ASP A 71 -6.48 4.51 19.28
CA ASP A 71 -7.28 3.61 18.43
C ASP A 71 -8.13 4.35 17.39
N ARG A 72 -8.76 5.47 17.78
CA ARG A 72 -9.59 6.27 16.87
C ARG A 72 -8.77 6.76 15.66
N SER A 73 -7.52 7.17 15.90
CA SER A 73 -6.63 7.66 14.85
C SER A 73 -6.19 6.53 13.91
N MET A 74 -6.00 5.31 14.44
CA MET A 74 -5.70 4.11 13.65
C MET A 74 -6.90 3.67 12.80
N GLN A 75 -8.11 3.65 13.37
CA GLN A 75 -9.33 3.34 12.63
C GLN A 75 -9.62 4.36 11.53
N ALA A 76 -9.40 5.65 11.80
CA ALA A 76 -9.49 6.69 10.78
C ALA A 76 -8.50 6.44 9.64
N HIS A 77 -7.26 6.01 9.96
CA HIS A 77 -6.25 5.67 8.96
C HIS A 77 -6.70 4.56 8.01
N PHE A 78 -7.33 3.48 8.50
CA PHE A 78 -7.82 2.37 7.66
C PHE A 78 -8.83 2.82 6.60
N ARG A 79 -9.62 3.86 6.89
CA ARG A 79 -10.61 4.41 5.94
C ARG A 79 -9.96 5.27 4.84
N THR A 80 -8.75 5.77 5.06
CA THR A 80 -8.06 6.68 4.13
C THR A 80 -7.62 6.00 2.84
N LYS A 81 -7.50 6.80 1.77
CA LYS A 81 -7.00 6.35 0.46
C LYS A 81 -5.55 5.86 0.53
N VAL A 82 -4.73 6.41 1.42
CA VAL A 82 -3.32 6.02 1.56
C VAL A 82 -3.21 4.56 1.98
N HIS A 83 -4.00 4.15 2.97
CA HIS A 83 -4.04 2.78 3.43
C HIS A 83 -4.55 1.83 2.33
N LYS A 84 -5.67 2.17 1.69
CA LYS A 84 -6.24 1.37 0.59
C LYS A 84 -5.29 1.20 -0.59
N ARG A 85 -4.46 2.22 -0.90
CA ARG A 85 -3.41 2.10 -1.92
C ARG A 85 -2.30 1.15 -1.50
N ARG A 86 -1.97 1.10 -0.21
CA ARG A 86 -0.93 0.21 0.32
C ARG A 86 -1.38 -1.26 0.28
N LEU A 87 -2.63 -1.54 0.63
CA LEU A 87 -3.21 -2.89 0.48
C LEU A 87 -3.12 -3.37 -0.97
N LYS A 88 -3.56 -2.55 -1.92
CA LYS A 88 -3.45 -2.86 -3.35
C LYS A 88 -2.03 -3.08 -3.84
N ALA A 89 -1.04 -2.42 -3.23
CA ALA A 89 0.36 -2.64 -3.58
C ALA A 89 0.90 -3.96 -3.02
N LEU A 90 0.38 -4.41 -1.87
CA LEU A 90 0.75 -5.68 -1.24
C LEU A 90 -0.04 -6.87 -1.82
N GLU A 91 -1.16 -6.63 -2.50
CA GLU A 91 -1.91 -7.69 -3.22
C GLU A 91 -1.04 -8.38 -4.28
N MET A 92 -0.06 -7.69 -4.84
CA MET A 92 0.91 -8.30 -5.77
C MET A 92 2.17 -8.70 -5.01
N GLU A 93 2.73 -9.84 -5.39
CA GLU A 93 4.04 -10.28 -4.88
C GLU A 93 5.09 -9.17 -5.10
N PRO A 94 5.89 -8.81 -4.07
CA PRO A 94 6.86 -7.75 -4.19
C PRO A 94 7.99 -8.15 -5.16
N TYR A 95 8.49 -7.15 -5.88
CA TYR A 95 9.62 -7.33 -6.79
C TYR A 95 10.85 -7.84 -6.05
N SER A 96 11.49 -8.87 -6.61
CA SER A 96 12.68 -9.50 -6.03
C SER A 96 13.88 -9.40 -6.98
N ILE A 97 15.09 -9.57 -6.42
CA ILE A 97 16.33 -9.57 -7.21
C ILE A 97 16.33 -10.72 -8.24
N GLU A 98 15.78 -11.87 -7.87
CA GLU A 98 15.64 -13.02 -8.78
C GLU A 98 14.77 -12.69 -10.00
N GLU A 99 13.75 -11.85 -9.82
CA GLU A 99 12.90 -11.39 -10.93
C GLU A 99 13.71 -10.52 -11.91
N SER A 100 14.57 -9.62 -11.43
CA SER A 100 15.52 -8.89 -12.30
C SER A 100 16.42 -9.84 -13.09
N GLU A 101 16.96 -10.85 -12.44
CA GLU A 101 17.92 -11.76 -13.07
C GLU A 101 17.23 -12.61 -14.14
N ARG A 102 16.01 -13.09 -13.88
CA ARG A 102 15.18 -13.79 -14.87
C ARG A 102 14.87 -12.90 -16.07
N ALA A 103 14.53 -11.64 -15.86
CA ALA A 103 14.31 -10.67 -16.94
C ALA A 103 15.59 -10.39 -17.76
N ALA A 104 16.76 -10.49 -17.13
CA ALA A 104 18.06 -10.41 -17.80
C ALA A 104 18.48 -11.72 -18.51
N GLY A 105 17.61 -12.74 -18.55
CA GLY A 105 17.86 -14.03 -19.19
C GLY A 105 18.54 -15.07 -18.27
N ARG A 106 18.66 -14.78 -16.97
CA ARG A 106 19.16 -15.73 -15.96
C ARG A 106 17.99 -16.38 -15.22
N GLY A 107 17.37 -17.40 -15.84
CA GLY A 107 16.34 -18.23 -15.22
C GLY A 107 15.05 -18.37 -16.05
N SER A 108 14.03 -19.00 -15.47
CA SER A 108 12.72 -19.21 -16.10
C SER A 108 11.73 -18.10 -15.76
N PHE A 109 10.88 -17.71 -16.71
CA PHE A 109 9.77 -16.78 -16.48
C PHE A 109 8.74 -17.37 -15.51
N GLN A 110 8.25 -16.57 -14.57
CA GLN A 110 7.16 -16.92 -13.65
C GLN A 110 6.15 -15.78 -13.65
N MET A 111 4.86 -16.13 -13.67
CA MET A 111 3.78 -15.14 -13.61
C MET A 111 3.61 -14.61 -12.17
N PRO A 112 3.30 -13.31 -12.00
CA PRO A 112 3.11 -12.72 -10.70
C PRO A 112 1.81 -13.23 -10.04
N LYS A 113 1.91 -13.63 -8.77
CA LYS A 113 0.75 -14.10 -8.00
C LYS A 113 0.00 -12.94 -7.36
N LYS A 114 -1.33 -12.99 -7.42
CA LYS A 114 -2.20 -12.01 -6.73
C LYS A 114 -2.79 -12.62 -5.46
N ARG A 115 -2.68 -11.91 -4.35
CA ARG A 115 -3.25 -12.25 -3.04
C ARG A 115 -4.30 -11.22 -2.69
N VAL A 116 -5.34 -11.63 -1.96
CA VAL A 116 -6.28 -10.68 -1.35
C VAL A 116 -5.85 -10.44 0.09
N ILE A 117 -5.54 -9.20 0.41
CA ILE A 117 -5.12 -8.80 1.75
C ILE A 117 -6.24 -7.98 2.37
N GLU A 118 -6.83 -8.53 3.43
CA GLU A 118 -7.80 -7.81 4.24
C GLU A 118 -7.09 -6.91 5.26
N THR A 119 -7.78 -5.83 5.66
CA THR A 119 -7.29 -4.93 6.70
C THR A 119 -7.22 -5.62 8.06
N GLN A 120 -6.28 -5.17 8.90
CA GLN A 120 -6.16 -5.64 10.28
C GLN A 120 -7.49 -5.47 11.06
N PRO A 121 -7.93 -6.51 11.80
CA PRO A 121 -9.09 -6.40 12.68
C PRO A 121 -8.79 -5.50 13.88
N SER A 122 -9.83 -4.99 14.55
CA SER A 122 -9.64 -4.10 15.70
C SER A 122 -8.99 -4.84 16.89
N LYS A 123 -8.35 -4.13 17.82
CA LYS A 123 -7.65 -4.74 18.96
C LYS A 123 -8.53 -5.67 19.79
N ASP A 124 -9.80 -5.34 19.96
CA ASP A 124 -10.76 -6.17 20.68
C ASP A 124 -11.02 -7.50 19.95
N GLU A 125 -11.01 -7.47 18.62
CA GLU A 125 -11.13 -8.64 17.77
C GLU A 125 -9.82 -9.45 17.69
N VAL A 126 -8.67 -8.79 17.79
CA VAL A 126 -7.36 -9.45 17.91
C VAL A 126 -7.24 -10.19 19.24
N LYS A 127 -7.72 -9.60 20.34
CA LYS A 127 -7.83 -10.29 21.65
C LYS A 127 -8.77 -11.50 21.58
N ALA A 128 -9.80 -11.43 20.75
CA ALA A 128 -10.68 -12.57 20.44
C ALA A 128 -10.07 -13.58 19.44
N GLY A 129 -8.81 -13.40 19.04
CA GLY A 129 -8.04 -14.37 18.23
C GLY A 129 -8.10 -14.17 16.72
N LYS A 130 -8.69 -13.08 16.19
CA LYS A 130 -8.70 -12.82 14.75
C LYS A 130 -7.30 -12.41 14.26
N ARG A 131 -6.72 -13.20 13.35
CA ARG A 131 -5.45 -12.90 12.66
C ARG A 131 -5.71 -12.27 11.30
N ILE A 132 -4.70 -11.59 10.75
CA ILE A 132 -4.74 -11.07 9.38
C ILE A 132 -4.89 -12.26 8.44
N LYS A 133 -5.98 -12.30 7.66
CA LYS A 133 -6.18 -13.31 6.63
C LYS A 133 -5.46 -12.86 5.37
N VAL A 134 -4.48 -13.66 4.93
CA VAL A 134 -3.93 -13.57 3.58
C VAL A 134 -4.53 -14.74 2.84
N GLU A 135 -5.59 -14.45 2.08
CA GLU A 135 -6.22 -15.47 1.23
C GLU A 135 -5.54 -15.40 -0.14
N GLU A 136 -4.85 -16.48 -0.50
CA GLU A 136 -4.38 -16.67 -1.86
C GLU A 136 -5.62 -16.89 -2.73
N LYS A 137 -5.88 -15.98 -3.67
CA LYS A 137 -6.81 -16.28 -4.74
C LYS A 137 -6.03 -17.11 -5.76
N PRO A 138 -6.31 -18.42 -5.93
CA PRO A 138 -5.92 -19.09 -7.15
C PRO A 138 -6.61 -18.33 -8.28
N GLU A 139 -5.84 -17.76 -9.19
CA GLU A 139 -6.40 -17.41 -10.50
C GLU A 139 -6.84 -18.75 -11.09
N GLU A 140 -8.15 -19.00 -11.16
CA GLU A 140 -8.66 -20.04 -12.05
C GLU A 140 -8.05 -19.74 -13.42
N ASP A 141 -7.24 -20.67 -13.91
CA ASP A 141 -6.69 -20.67 -15.25
C ASP A 141 -7.87 -20.53 -16.22
N LYS A 142 -8.17 -19.28 -16.60
CA LYS A 142 -8.91 -19.07 -17.84
C LYS A 142 -7.90 -19.47 -18.91
N PRO A 143 -8.16 -20.54 -19.69
CA PRO A 143 -7.32 -20.81 -20.84
C PRO A 143 -7.22 -19.52 -21.64
N MET A 144 -6.00 -19.13 -21.97
CA MET A 144 -5.79 -18.13 -22.99
C MET A 144 -6.34 -18.76 -24.26
N ASP A 145 -7.62 -18.49 -24.57
CA ASP A 145 -8.13 -18.65 -25.91
C ASP A 145 -7.35 -17.66 -26.78
N GLU A 146 -6.27 -18.17 -27.38
CA GLU A 146 -5.68 -17.63 -28.59
C GLU A 146 -6.82 -17.36 -29.59
N ASP A 147 -6.77 -16.21 -30.26
CA ASP A 147 -7.71 -15.75 -31.30
C ASP A 147 -9.03 -15.08 -30.86
N ALA A 148 -8.94 -13.91 -30.20
CA ALA A 148 -9.99 -12.90 -30.26
C ALA A 148 -9.43 -11.54 -30.75
N PRO A 149 -9.88 -11.00 -31.91
CA PRO A 149 -9.34 -9.77 -32.46
C PRO A 149 -9.62 -8.57 -31.54
N THR A 150 -8.56 -7.84 -31.22
CA THR A 150 -8.57 -6.57 -30.51
C THR A 150 -9.24 -5.47 -31.35
N THR A 151 -10.57 -5.39 -31.32
CA THR A 151 -11.28 -4.17 -31.70
C THR A 151 -12.15 -3.69 -30.56
N SER A 152 -11.81 -2.50 -30.07
CA SER A 152 -12.37 -1.86 -28.90
C SER A 152 -13.80 -1.35 -29.14
N ALA A 153 -14.82 -2.05 -28.64
CA ALA A 153 -16.16 -1.47 -28.50
C ALA A 153 -16.23 -0.71 -27.17
N LYS A 154 -16.14 0.62 -27.24
CA LYS A 154 -16.27 1.55 -26.11
C LYS A 154 -17.66 1.40 -25.48
N GLN A 155 -17.76 0.71 -24.35
CA GLN A 155 -19.00 0.67 -23.56
C GLN A 155 -19.35 2.08 -23.07
N THR A 156 -20.31 2.73 -23.72
CA THR A 156 -20.86 4.00 -23.24
C THR A 156 -21.65 3.75 -21.97
N ARG A 157 -21.18 4.27 -20.84
CA ARG A 157 -21.92 4.23 -19.57
C ARG A 157 -23.20 5.05 -19.72
N LYS A 158 -24.37 4.41 -19.68
CA LYS A 158 -25.67 5.10 -19.58
C LYS A 158 -25.70 5.90 -18.27
N LYS A 159 -25.86 7.22 -18.38
CA LYS A 159 -26.05 8.13 -17.25
C LYS A 159 -27.41 7.81 -16.61
N PRO A 160 -27.51 7.58 -15.28
CA PRO A 160 -28.80 7.34 -14.65
C PRO A 160 -29.66 8.61 -14.78
N LYS A 161 -30.90 8.45 -15.24
CA LYS A 161 -31.88 9.55 -15.29
C LYS A 161 -32.09 10.04 -13.86
N LYS A 162 -31.82 11.32 -13.62
CA LYS A 162 -32.25 11.99 -12.39
C LYS A 162 -33.77 11.86 -12.31
N MET A 163 -34.28 11.18 -11.29
CA MET A 163 -35.70 11.27 -10.97
C MET A 163 -35.94 12.72 -10.54
N ALA A 164 -36.86 13.38 -11.24
CA ALA A 164 -37.33 14.70 -10.84
C ALA A 164 -38.14 14.56 -9.54
N THR A 165 -38.00 15.59 -8.71
CA THR A 165 -38.72 15.93 -7.46
C THR A 165 -40.00 15.17 -7.18
#